data_AF-A0A0Q6L5Y3-F1
#
_entry.id   AF-A0A0Q6L5Y3-F1
#
_cell.length_a   1.000
_cell.length_b   1.000
_cell.length_c   1.000
_cell.angle_alpha   90.00
_cell.angle_beta   90.00
_cell.angle_gamma   90.00
#
_symmetry.space_group_name_H-M   'P 1'
#
loop_
_entity.id
_entity.type
_entity.pdbx_description
1 polymer ?
#
loop_
_entity_poly.entity_id
_entity_poly.type
_entity_poly.pdbx_seq_one_letter_code
_entity_poly.pdbx_strand_id
1 'polypeptide(L)'
;MTVADNAVDRPLVDAVLEANDADEKLSDDVKYLVRAALEGPSALQQLLDGISTPQAREVSDALGEEPVCAFLKQITVAGFSGIGPKATSALHPAPGITIVTGRNGSGESSFAEALEFAVTGSRYRREN
;
A
#
# COMPACT_ATOMS: atom_id res chain seq x y z
N MET A 1 21.07 9.47 -18.45
CA MET A 1 21.39 8.53 -17.35
C MET A 1 20.37 8.78 -16.25
N THR A 2 19.21 8.15 -16.40
CA THR A 2 17.98 8.33 -15.63
C THR A 2 17.88 7.14 -14.67
N VAL A 3 17.90 7.40 -13.36
CA VAL A 3 17.75 6.37 -12.31
C VAL A 3 16.54 6.66 -11.41
N ALA A 4 15.74 7.68 -11.75
CA ALA A 4 14.55 8.06 -10.99
C ALA A 4 13.28 7.70 -11.79
N ASP A 5 12.92 6.41 -11.83
CA ASP A 5 11.56 5.97 -12.22
C ASP A 5 11.20 4.54 -11.74
N ASN A 6 12.19 3.69 -11.45
CA ASN A 6 11.96 2.27 -11.14
C ASN A 6 11.25 1.92 -9.82
N ALA A 7 10.94 2.89 -8.94
CA ALA A 7 10.31 2.59 -7.65
C ALA A 7 8.78 2.66 -7.71
N VAL A 8 8.21 3.44 -8.62
CA VAL A 8 6.76 3.62 -8.78
C VAL A 8 6.16 2.53 -9.68
N ASP A 9 6.94 1.97 -10.59
CA ASP A 9 6.48 0.91 -11.51
C ASP A 9 6.45 -0.49 -10.88
N ARG A 10 7.31 -0.78 -9.89
CA ARG A 10 7.31 -2.08 -9.19
C ARG A 10 5.94 -2.45 -8.60
N PRO A 11 5.25 -1.58 -7.85
CA PRO A 11 3.93 -1.91 -7.31
C PRO A 11 2.86 -2.13 -8.39
N LEU A 12 2.99 -1.49 -9.57
CA LEU A 12 2.05 -1.72 -10.67
C LEU A 12 2.33 -3.05 -11.39
N VAL A 13 3.60 -3.34 -11.69
CA VAL A 13 3.99 -4.60 -12.34
C VAL A 13 3.60 -5.79 -11.48
N ASP A 14 3.84 -5.72 -10.17
CA ASP A 14 3.46 -6.79 -9.23
C ASP A 14 1.94 -6.97 -9.17
N ALA A 15 1.16 -5.88 -9.12
CA ALA A 15 -0.30 -5.94 -9.12
C ALA A 15 -0.88 -6.55 -10.41
N VAL A 16 -0.29 -6.24 -11.58
CA VAL A 16 -0.73 -6.84 -12.85
C VAL A 16 -0.38 -8.33 -12.89
N LEU A 17 0.80 -8.72 -12.42
CA LEU A 17 1.19 -10.13 -12.35
C LEU A 17 0.29 -10.92 -11.39
N GLU A 18 -0.02 -10.38 -10.21
CA GLU A 18 -0.94 -11.00 -9.25
C GLU A 18 -2.35 -11.16 -9.84
N ALA A 19 -2.89 -10.12 -10.49
CA ALA A 19 -4.20 -10.20 -11.13
C ALA A 19 -4.24 -11.21 -12.26
N ASN A 20 -3.17 -11.28 -13.07
CA ASN A 20 -3.02 -12.24 -14.17
C ASN A 20 -2.88 -13.68 -13.67
N ASP A 21 -2.15 -13.90 -12.58
CA ASP A 21 -1.99 -15.22 -11.95
C ASP A 21 -3.32 -15.70 -11.36
N ALA A 22 -4.06 -14.82 -10.67
CA ALA A 22 -5.34 -15.11 -10.01
C ALA A 22 -6.53 -15.34 -10.97
N ASP A 23 -6.45 -14.91 -12.24
CA ASP A 23 -7.54 -15.09 -13.20
C ASP A 23 -7.54 -16.52 -13.77
N GLU A 24 -8.49 -17.34 -13.31
CA GLU A 24 -8.69 -18.72 -13.78
C GLU A 24 -9.27 -18.81 -15.20
N LYS A 25 -9.77 -17.70 -15.77
CA LYS A 25 -10.34 -17.69 -17.13
C LYS A 25 -9.28 -17.51 -18.21
N LEU A 26 -8.09 -17.05 -17.85
CA LEU A 26 -6.97 -16.88 -18.77
C LEU A 26 -6.20 -18.19 -18.91
N SER A 27 -5.87 -18.57 -20.14
CA SER A 27 -4.94 -19.68 -20.38
C SER A 27 -3.52 -19.28 -20.01
N ASP A 28 -2.69 -20.27 -19.66
CA ASP A 28 -1.29 -20.04 -19.30
C ASP A 28 -0.52 -19.30 -20.41
N ASP A 29 -0.79 -19.63 -21.68
CA ASP A 29 -0.20 -18.93 -22.83
C ASP A 29 -0.45 -17.42 -22.81
N VAL A 30 -1.68 -17.00 -22.48
CA VAL A 30 -2.04 -15.59 -22.36
C VAL A 30 -1.31 -14.97 -21.16
N LYS A 31 -1.25 -15.68 -20.04
CA LYS A 31 -0.53 -15.21 -18.85
C LYS A 31 0.95 -14.97 -19.14
N TYR A 32 1.58 -15.84 -19.92
CA TYR A 32 2.97 -15.69 -20.34
C TYR A 32 3.20 -14.51 -21.28
N LEU A 33 2.26 -14.25 -22.21
CA LEU A 33 2.33 -13.08 -23.10
C LEU A 33 2.23 -11.76 -22.31
N VAL A 34 1.33 -11.68 -21.33
CA VAL A 34 1.21 -10.51 -20.46
C VAL A 34 2.50 -10.27 -19.68
N ARG A 35 3.08 -11.33 -19.10
CA ARG A 35 4.37 -11.23 -18.41
C ARG A 35 5.50 -10.75 -19.33
N ALA A 36 5.63 -11.34 -20.52
CA ALA A 36 6.66 -10.94 -21.47
C ALA A 36 6.49 -9.49 -21.94
N ALA A 37 5.25 -9.00 -22.04
CA ALA A 37 4.97 -7.60 -22.34
C ALA A 37 5.42 -6.65 -21.22
N LEU A 38 5.29 -7.05 -19.95
CA LEU A 38 5.77 -6.28 -18.79
C LEU A 38 7.31 -6.27 -18.68
N GLU A 39 7.97 -7.36 -19.10
CA GLU A 39 9.44 -7.44 -19.17
C GLU A 39 10.03 -6.58 -20.31
N GLY A 40 9.24 -6.35 -21.36
CA GLY A 40 9.49 -5.35 -22.40
C GLY A 40 9.33 -5.87 -23.83
N PRO A 41 9.42 -4.98 -24.83
CA PRO A 41 9.10 -5.31 -26.22
C PRO A 41 9.94 -6.45 -26.80
N SER A 42 11.22 -6.54 -26.43
CA SER A 42 12.12 -7.61 -26.90
C SER A 42 11.77 -8.97 -26.31
N ALA A 43 11.38 -9.02 -25.03
CA ALA A 43 10.98 -10.26 -24.36
C ALA A 43 9.69 -10.81 -24.97
N LEU A 44 8.70 -9.93 -25.19
CA LEU A 44 7.47 -10.27 -25.88
C LEU A 44 7.73 -10.82 -27.30
N GLN A 45 8.58 -10.14 -28.07
CA GLN A 45 8.90 -10.57 -29.44
C GLN A 45 9.57 -11.95 -29.46
N GLN A 46 10.51 -12.22 -28.56
CA GLN A 46 11.17 -13.53 -28.48
C GLN A 46 10.21 -14.67 -28.13
N LEU A 47 9.19 -14.40 -27.30
CA LEU A 47 8.16 -15.37 -26.98
C LEU A 47 7.23 -15.62 -28.17
N LEU A 48 6.81 -14.57 -28.87
CA LEU A 48 5.99 -14.67 -30.08
C LEU A 48 6.72 -15.41 -31.21
N ASP A 49 8.03 -15.21 -31.34
CA ASP A 49 8.87 -15.88 -32.33
C ASP A 49 9.23 -17.33 -31.93
N GLY A 50 8.82 -17.78 -30.75
CA GLY A 50 9.12 -19.13 -30.23
C GLY A 50 10.59 -19.35 -29.90
N ILE A 51 11.37 -18.26 -29.77
CA ILE A 51 12.81 -18.29 -29.44
C ILE A 51 13.01 -18.50 -27.94
N SER A 52 12.11 -17.95 -27.12
CA SER A 52 12.09 -18.13 -25.68
C SER A 52 10.99 -19.11 -25.27
N THR A 53 11.25 -19.91 -24.23
CA THR A 53 10.23 -20.78 -23.65
C THR A 53 9.58 -20.07 -22.45
N PRO A 54 8.26 -20.20 -22.25
CA PRO A 54 7.62 -19.63 -21.09
C PRO A 54 8.21 -20.23 -19.81
N GLN A 55 8.77 -19.38 -18.95
CA GLN A 55 9.28 -19.81 -17.65
C GLN A 55 8.20 -19.59 -16.60
N ALA A 56 7.89 -20.63 -15.82
CA ALA A 56 7.12 -20.47 -14.59
C ALA A 56 7.81 -19.44 -13.70
N ARG A 57 7.02 -18.58 -13.04
CA ARG A 57 7.56 -17.66 -12.04
C ARG A 57 8.21 -18.52 -10.96
N GLU A 58 9.52 -18.36 -10.74
CA GLU A 58 10.05 -18.75 -9.43
C GLU A 58 9.35 -17.81 -8.46
N VAL A 59 8.37 -18.36 -7.74
CA VAL A 59 7.84 -17.71 -6.56
C VAL A 59 9.04 -17.63 -5.65
N SER A 60 9.72 -16.48 -5.69
CA SER A 60 10.66 -16.14 -4.65
C SER A 60 9.84 -16.28 -3.38
N ASP A 61 10.09 -17.35 -2.63
CA ASP A 61 9.95 -17.33 -1.18
C ASP A 61 10.91 -16.24 -0.73
N ALA A 62 10.51 -14.98 -0.95
CA ALA A 62 10.99 -13.87 -0.17
C ALA A 62 10.52 -14.25 1.22
N LEU A 63 11.40 -14.96 1.93
CA LEU A 63 11.35 -15.20 3.37
C LEU A 63 10.67 -13.99 3.96
N GLY A 64 9.48 -14.21 4.53
CA GLY A 64 8.56 -13.18 4.93
C GLY A 64 9.22 -12.15 5.85
N GLU A 65 9.84 -11.15 5.24
CA GLU A 65 9.91 -9.84 5.84
C GLU A 65 8.58 -9.20 5.45
N GLU A 66 7.54 -9.65 6.13
CA GLU A 66 6.23 -9.02 6.12
C GLU A 66 6.51 -7.54 6.45
N PRO A 67 6.38 -6.59 5.49
CA PRO A 67 6.51 -5.21 5.87
C PRO A 67 5.41 -4.99 6.89
N VAL A 68 5.76 -4.53 8.10
CA VAL A 68 4.75 -4.09 9.07
C VAL A 68 4.17 -2.77 8.56
N CYS A 69 3.50 -2.81 7.41
CA CYS A 69 2.74 -1.73 6.83
C CYS A 69 1.41 -1.70 7.60
N ALA A 70 1.43 -1.15 8.80
CA ALA A 70 0.23 -0.97 9.59
C ALA A 70 -0.53 0.26 9.06
N PHE A 71 -1.77 0.04 8.61
CA PHE A 71 -2.66 1.14 8.24
C PHE A 71 -3.58 1.50 9.41
N LEU A 72 -3.77 2.80 9.63
CA LEU A 72 -4.68 3.30 10.64
C LEU A 72 -6.13 3.22 10.13
N LYS A 73 -6.94 2.35 10.74
CA LYS A 73 -8.37 2.16 10.39
C LYS A 73 -9.30 3.09 11.17
N GLN A 74 -8.99 3.34 12.44
CA GLN A 74 -9.88 4.06 13.33
C GLN A 74 -9.13 4.62 14.54
N ILE A 75 -9.54 5.80 14.99
CA ILE A 75 -9.14 6.41 16.26
C ILE A 75 -10.40 6.52 17.12
N THR A 76 -10.36 6.12 18.38
CA THR A 76 -11.47 6.32 19.33
C THR A 76 -10.94 6.92 20.61
N VAL A 77 -11.53 8.04 21.01
CA VAL A 77 -11.05 8.85 22.12
C VAL A 77 -12.21 9.11 23.09
N ALA A 78 -11.94 9.05 24.38
CA ALA A 78 -12.92 9.27 25.44
C ALA A 78 -12.33 10.22 26.50
N GLY A 79 -13.07 11.28 26.86
CA GLY A 79 -12.71 12.17 27.97
C GLY A 79 -11.37 12.90 27.82
N PHE A 80 -10.96 13.20 26.60
CA PHE A 80 -9.61 13.71 26.29
C PHE A 80 -9.65 15.12 25.71
N SER A 81 -9.01 16.10 26.35
CA SER A 81 -8.80 17.46 25.83
C SER A 81 -10.02 18.06 25.09
N GLY A 82 -11.17 18.15 25.78
CA GLY A 82 -12.41 18.71 25.21
C GLY A 82 -13.25 17.74 24.37
N ILE A 83 -12.76 16.53 24.10
CA ILE A 83 -13.58 15.44 23.56
C ILE A 83 -14.48 14.92 24.68
N GLY A 84 -15.77 14.80 24.37
CA GLY A 84 -16.80 14.29 25.27
C GLY A 84 -16.62 12.83 25.66
N PRO A 85 -17.68 12.13 26.11
CA PRO A 85 -17.56 10.80 26.70
C PRO A 85 -16.97 9.76 25.74
N LYS A 86 -17.23 9.88 24.43
CA LYS A 86 -16.61 9.07 23.38
C LYS A 86 -16.77 9.73 22.02
N ALA A 87 -15.72 9.74 21.22
CA ALA A 87 -15.75 10.13 19.82
C ALA A 87 -14.87 9.18 19.00
N THR A 88 -15.26 8.94 17.75
CA THR A 88 -14.58 8.00 16.86
C THR A 88 -14.40 8.63 15.49
N SER A 89 -13.19 8.51 14.93
CA SER A 89 -12.85 8.92 13.57
C SER A 89 -12.35 7.69 12.81
N ALA A 90 -13.11 7.27 11.79
CA ALA A 90 -12.72 6.19 10.89
C ALA A 90 -11.87 6.74 9.74
N LEU A 91 -10.92 5.93 9.28
CA LEU A 91 -9.99 6.25 8.20
C LEU A 91 -10.00 5.09 7.20
N HIS A 92 -9.77 5.42 5.92
CA HIS A 92 -9.61 4.41 4.89
C HIS A 92 -8.18 3.87 4.93
N PRO A 93 -7.97 2.58 5.28
CA PRO A 93 -6.63 2.01 5.38
C PRO A 93 -6.09 1.70 3.98
N ALA A 94 -5.38 2.66 3.39
CA ALA A 94 -4.72 2.49 2.10
C ALA A 94 -3.47 3.38 2.01
N PRO A 95 -2.51 3.05 1.14
CA PRO A 95 -1.39 3.93 0.83
C PRO A 95 -1.87 5.30 0.35
N GLY A 96 -1.32 6.38 0.91
CA GLY A 96 -1.65 7.75 0.53
C GLY A 96 -1.61 8.74 1.67
N ILE A 97 -2.10 9.96 1.41
CA ILE A 97 -2.21 11.03 2.40
C ILE A 97 -3.69 11.24 2.72
N THR A 98 -4.06 11.14 4.00
CA THR A 98 -5.41 11.50 4.48
C THR A 98 -5.36 12.86 5.16
N ILE A 99 -6.21 13.79 4.72
CA ILE A 99 -6.37 15.12 5.34
C ILE A 99 -7.66 15.11 6.16
N VAL A 100 -7.57 15.48 7.43
CA VAL A 100 -8.73 15.71 8.31
C VAL A 100 -8.91 17.21 8.43
N THR A 101 -10.13 17.71 8.17
CA THR A 101 -10.47 19.14 8.32
C THR A 101 -11.78 19.34 9.07
N GLY A 102 -11.89 20.41 9.86
CA GLY A 102 -13.10 20.77 10.59
C GLY A 102 -13.13 22.23 11.08
N ARG A 103 -14.26 22.64 11.66
CA ARG A 103 -14.39 23.97 12.29
C ARG A 103 -13.46 24.08 13.49
N ASN A 104 -12.99 25.29 13.81
CA ASN A 104 -12.25 25.54 15.05
C ASN A 104 -13.02 25.00 16.26
N GLY A 105 -12.36 24.17 17.07
CA GLY A 105 -12.97 23.50 18.22
C GLY A 105 -13.69 22.17 17.91
N SER A 106 -13.64 21.65 16.67
CA SER A 106 -14.20 20.34 16.32
C SER A 106 -13.44 19.15 16.91
N GLY A 107 -12.23 19.38 17.43
CA GLY A 107 -11.43 18.36 18.11
C GLY A 107 -10.34 17.69 17.26
N GLU A 108 -10.00 18.19 16.06
CA GLU A 108 -8.96 17.58 15.22
C GLU A 108 -7.61 17.47 15.91
N SER A 109 -7.14 18.57 16.50
CA SER A 109 -5.90 18.58 17.28
C SER A 109 -5.99 17.63 18.49
N SER A 110 -7.17 17.52 19.12
CA SER A 110 -7.38 16.59 20.23
C SER A 110 -7.29 15.12 19.77
N PHE A 111 -7.78 14.79 18.57
CA PHE A 111 -7.61 13.46 17.97
C PHE A 111 -6.16 13.15 17.61
N ALA A 112 -5.44 14.12 17.04
CA ALA A 112 -4.02 13.97 16.71
C ALA A 112 -3.17 13.76 17.97
N GLU A 113 -3.40 14.55 19.03
CA GLU A 113 -2.72 14.39 20.32
C GLU A 113 -3.07 13.07 21.01
N ALA A 114 -4.32 12.61 20.89
CA ALA A 114 -4.71 11.32 21.44
C ALA A 114 -4.03 10.16 20.71
N LEU A 115 -3.88 10.26 19.39
CA LEU A 115 -3.14 9.29 18.58
C LEU A 115 -1.65 9.30 18.95
N GLU A 116 -1.03 10.47 19.03
CA GLU A 116 0.36 10.62 19.47
C GLU A 116 0.56 9.95 20.83
N PHE A 117 -0.24 10.34 21.82
CA PHE A 117 -0.15 9.77 23.16
C PHE A 117 -0.36 8.25 23.19
N ALA A 118 -1.28 7.72 22.38
CA ALA A 118 -1.53 6.28 22.30
C ALA A 118 -0.34 5.50 21.72
N VAL A 119 0.43 6.11 20.82
CA VAL A 119 1.57 5.46 20.15
C VAL A 119 2.88 5.70 20.90
N THR A 120 3.10 6.89 21.44
CA THR A 120 4.39 7.31 22.02
C THR A 120 4.39 7.37 23.54
N GLY A 121 3.23 7.48 24.18
CA GLY A 121 3.10 7.65 25.63
C GLY A 121 3.39 9.08 26.14
N SER A 122 3.77 10.02 25.28
CA SER A 122 4.01 11.42 25.64
C SER A 122 3.17 12.39 24.81
N ARG A 123 3.20 13.68 25.16
CA ARG A 123 2.56 14.75 24.39
C ARG A 123 3.45 15.97 24.34
N TYR A 124 3.74 16.41 23.12
CA TYR A 124 4.52 17.63 22.88
C TYR A 124 4.04 18.85 23.67
N ARG A 125 2.72 19.03 23.84
CA ARG A 125 2.13 20.21 24.53
C ARG A 125 2.29 20.20 26.07
N ARG A 126 2.63 19.06 26.69
CA ARG A 126 2.62 18.88 28.17
C ARG A 126 3.98 18.54 28.75
N GLU A 127 4.99 18.35 27.91
CA GLU A 127 6.39 18.15 28.31
C GLU A 127 7.16 19.47 28.56
N ASN A 128 6.48 20.62 28.40
CA ASN A 128 6.97 21.97 28.75
C ASN A 128 6.06 22.66 29.76
#